data_AF-A0A973W5W8-F1
#
_entry.id   AF-A0A973W5W8-F1
#
_cell.length_a   1.000
_cell.length_b   1.000
_cell.length_c   1.000
_cell.angle_alpha   90.00
_cell.angle_beta   90.00
_cell.angle_gamma   90.00
#
_symmetry.space_group_name_H-M   'P 1'
#
loop_
_entity.id
_entity.type
_entity.pdbx_description
1 polymer ?
#
loop_
_entity_poly.entity_id
_entity_poly.type
_entity_poly.pdbx_seq_one_letter_code
_entity_poly.pdbx_strand_id
1 'polypeptide(L)'
;MHVTMLRHHVVGLICAMAVGISPLAAQPSALRSYNAAIGESSVSGISSGAFMAIQFGTAWSSIIKGVGVVAGGPYWCAEANFWDVITGYWGPIWRATRQCMKGPASDLNIKHFTNQADAKASAGEIDPLSNLARQKIYLFHGYNDAVVYKAAPDAAAEFYRHYLGDGKRGNLFYQTVLGAGHSFVVTKQNDAGLNDCSANKEPYINQCGYDQAGIILQHIYGRLNPLNRGQLAGTLKSFDQSLYTRPHTTDELSLGDKGYAFVPQDCEQGAPCRVHVALHGCKQDVDQIGPKFVDYAGYNAWADTNSFIILYPQTKPHSFRPTNPDACWDWWSYVNHTDDYVTKSGPQIKAIKAMLDALTGGNATPNATLVSENDQSVSAPQGLTANDASDSSVNLVWFPVSGATTYKVQRAGADRAFQTVGEVAGASFGDSGLTPQTAFRWRVSAMLNGTEGPASEEVIATTRSRPPPCNDPGSCPVGPIGR
;
A
#
# COMPACT_ATOMS: atom_id res chain seq x y z
N MET A 1 -44.70 0.74 90.41
CA MET A 1 -44.22 2.01 89.83
C MET A 1 -43.22 1.70 88.74
N HIS A 2 -43.57 2.09 87.51
CA HIS A 2 -42.75 1.95 86.30
C HIS A 2 -41.45 2.75 86.40
N VAL A 3 -40.32 2.14 86.04
CA VAL A 3 -39.20 2.84 85.40
C VAL A 3 -38.59 1.92 84.34
N THR A 4 -38.81 2.28 83.08
CA THR A 4 -38.27 1.64 81.88
C THR A 4 -36.85 2.17 81.65
N MET A 5 -35.80 1.32 81.70
CA MET A 5 -34.46 1.71 81.26
C MET A 5 -34.20 1.28 79.82
N LEU A 6 -34.00 2.28 78.96
CA LEU A 6 -33.67 2.16 77.55
C LEU A 6 -32.18 1.81 77.39
N ARG A 7 -31.86 0.61 76.89
CA ARG A 7 -30.49 0.24 76.48
C ARG A 7 -30.14 0.99 75.19
N HIS A 8 -29.20 1.93 75.27
CA HIS A 8 -28.59 2.57 74.11
C HIS A 8 -27.49 1.65 73.54
N HIS A 9 -27.65 1.19 72.31
CA HIS A 9 -26.60 0.53 71.55
C HIS A 9 -25.73 1.60 70.88
N VAL A 10 -24.47 1.70 71.30
CA VAL A 10 -23.44 2.49 70.60
C VAL A 10 -22.90 1.63 69.45
N VAL A 11 -23.26 1.97 68.22
CA VAL A 11 -22.65 1.40 67.01
C VAL A 11 -21.40 2.23 66.70
N GLY A 12 -20.23 1.68 66.98
CA GLY A 12 -18.95 2.28 66.59
C GLY A 12 -18.73 2.13 65.09
N LEU A 13 -18.67 3.25 64.37
CA LEU A 13 -18.35 3.29 62.95
C LEU A 13 -16.82 3.11 62.79
N ILE A 14 -16.38 1.92 62.38
CA ILE A 14 -14.99 1.69 61.98
C ILE A 14 -14.86 2.12 60.51
N CYS A 15 -14.30 3.31 60.27
CA CYS A 15 -13.85 3.72 58.94
C CYS A 15 -12.58 2.93 58.57
N ALA A 16 -12.73 1.83 57.86
CA ALA A 16 -11.62 1.19 57.16
C ALA A 16 -11.26 2.05 55.94
N MET A 17 -10.15 2.79 56.01
CA MET A 17 -9.56 3.42 54.82
C MET A 17 -9.03 2.31 53.91
N ALA A 18 -9.82 1.95 52.91
CA ALA A 18 -9.35 1.17 51.77
C ALA A 18 -8.40 2.05 50.96
N VAL A 19 -7.09 1.87 51.13
CA VAL A 19 -6.10 2.38 50.18
C VAL A 19 -6.33 1.60 48.89
N GLY A 20 -7.08 2.21 47.97
CA GLY A 20 -7.26 1.68 46.62
C GLY A 20 -5.91 1.62 45.93
N ILE A 21 -5.37 0.43 45.77
CA ILE A 21 -4.26 0.19 44.86
C ILE A 21 -4.87 0.37 43.47
N SER A 22 -4.67 1.55 42.88
CA SER A 22 -4.97 1.74 41.45
C SER A 22 -4.22 0.64 40.69
N PRO A 23 -4.88 -0.10 39.78
CA PRO A 23 -4.16 -1.04 38.94
C PRO A 23 -3.09 -0.24 38.19
N LEU A 24 -1.83 -0.68 38.24
CA LEU A 24 -0.79 -0.11 37.38
C LEU A 24 -1.33 -0.13 35.95
N ALA A 25 -1.39 1.05 35.30
CA ALA A 25 -1.70 1.12 33.88
C ALA A 25 -0.74 0.19 33.14
N ALA A 26 -1.29 -0.72 32.33
CA ALA A 26 -0.48 -1.63 31.52
C ALA A 26 0.48 -0.80 30.66
N GLN A 27 1.76 -1.20 30.60
CA GLN A 27 2.74 -0.48 29.79
C GLN A 27 2.30 -0.47 28.31
N PRO A 28 2.44 0.68 27.61
CA PRO A 28 2.10 0.77 26.20
C PRO A 28 2.92 -0.25 25.40
N SER A 29 2.23 -1.08 24.62
CA SER A 29 2.87 -2.17 23.86
C SER A 29 3.59 -1.61 22.63
N ALA A 30 4.91 -1.50 22.70
CA ALA A 30 5.74 -1.06 21.58
C ALA A 30 5.90 -2.15 20.51
N LEU A 31 6.14 -1.72 19.26
CA LEU A 31 6.66 -2.58 18.20
C LEU A 31 8.05 -3.12 18.59
N ARG A 32 8.21 -4.43 18.40
CA ARG A 32 9.51 -5.11 18.47
C ARG A 32 10.31 -4.82 17.19
N SER A 33 11.63 -4.75 17.32
CA SER A 33 12.55 -4.71 16.17
C SER A 33 12.90 -6.13 15.69
N TYR A 34 12.97 -6.29 14.37
CA TYR A 34 13.26 -7.53 13.67
C TYR A 34 14.46 -7.37 12.74
N ASN A 35 14.99 -8.50 12.27
CA ASN A 35 16.04 -8.54 11.24
C ASN A 35 15.45 -8.20 9.86
N ALA A 36 14.98 -6.96 9.69
CA ALA A 36 14.38 -6.48 8.46
C ALA A 36 15.15 -5.29 7.89
N ALA A 37 15.63 -5.43 6.66
CA ALA A 37 16.36 -4.36 5.97
C ALA A 37 15.37 -3.27 5.55
N ILE A 38 15.57 -2.04 6.04
CA ILE A 38 14.63 -0.95 5.75
C ILE A 38 14.52 -0.63 4.25
N GLY A 39 15.61 -0.78 3.48
CA GLY A 39 15.61 -0.59 2.03
C GLY A 39 14.83 -1.64 1.23
N GLU A 40 14.39 -2.72 1.86
CA GLU A 40 13.51 -3.72 1.26
C GLU A 40 12.03 -3.49 1.60
N SER A 41 11.71 -2.34 2.21
CA SER A 41 10.35 -2.01 2.61
C SER A 41 9.50 -1.59 1.41
N SER A 42 8.19 -1.78 1.51
CA SER A 42 7.22 -1.27 0.53
C SER A 42 5.95 -0.78 1.21
N VAL A 43 5.13 -0.05 0.47
CA VAL A 43 3.84 0.47 0.96
C VAL A 43 2.76 0.24 -0.07
N SER A 44 1.54 -0.02 0.36
CA SER A 44 0.37 0.05 -0.49
C SER A 44 -0.83 0.56 0.28
N GLY A 45 -1.86 0.99 -0.45
CA GLY A 45 -3.12 1.33 0.17
C GLY A 45 -4.27 1.48 -0.82
N ILE A 46 -5.45 1.69 -0.25
CA ILE A 46 -6.72 1.93 -0.95
C ILE A 46 -7.24 3.33 -0.61
N SER A 47 -7.83 4.03 -1.58
CA SER A 47 -8.52 5.31 -1.35
C SER A 47 -7.58 6.36 -0.74
N SER A 48 -7.94 7.01 0.37
CA SER A 48 -7.02 7.88 1.12
C SER A 48 -5.71 7.20 1.52
N GLY A 49 -5.72 5.89 1.81
CA GLY A 49 -4.52 5.10 2.03
C GLY A 49 -3.65 4.94 0.78
N ALA A 50 -4.25 4.96 -0.41
CA ALA A 50 -3.51 4.96 -1.68
C ALA A 50 -2.84 6.33 -1.94
N PHE A 51 -3.53 7.44 -1.64
CA PHE A 51 -2.90 8.77 -1.66
C PHE A 51 -1.73 8.85 -0.67
N MET A 52 -1.93 8.36 0.56
CA MET A 52 -0.85 8.30 1.55
C MET A 52 0.29 7.37 1.11
N ALA A 53 0.01 6.24 0.46
CA ALA A 53 1.04 5.34 -0.07
C ALA A 53 1.93 6.04 -1.11
N ILE A 54 1.34 6.84 -2.02
CA ILE A 54 2.10 7.65 -2.98
C ILE A 54 2.92 8.72 -2.26
N GLN A 55 2.31 9.44 -1.31
CA GLN A 55 2.98 10.49 -0.54
C GLN A 55 4.19 9.93 0.22
N PHE A 56 3.99 8.85 0.97
CA PHE A 56 5.03 8.18 1.75
C PHE A 56 6.11 7.58 0.85
N GLY A 57 5.72 6.86 -0.20
CA GLY A 57 6.63 6.23 -1.16
C GLY A 57 7.47 7.24 -1.96
N THR A 58 6.94 8.43 -2.20
CA THR A 58 7.67 9.54 -2.83
C THR A 58 8.60 10.23 -1.83
N ALA A 59 8.09 10.56 -0.63
CA ALA A 59 8.84 11.25 0.42
C ALA A 59 10.07 10.46 0.89
N TRP A 60 9.93 9.14 1.03
CA TRP A 60 10.95 8.21 1.51
C TRP A 60 11.43 7.25 0.40
N SER A 61 11.45 7.72 -0.86
CA SER A 61 11.76 6.88 -2.02
C SER A 61 13.13 6.19 -1.99
N SER A 62 14.06 6.64 -1.16
CA SER A 62 15.36 5.98 -0.95
C SER A 62 15.26 4.62 -0.25
N ILE A 63 14.23 4.40 0.58
CA ILE A 63 14.05 3.17 1.37
C ILE A 63 12.82 2.34 0.94
N ILE A 64 11.99 2.88 0.04
CA ILE A 64 10.78 2.20 -0.44
C ILE A 64 11.07 1.56 -1.80
N LYS A 65 11.01 0.22 -1.83
CA LYS A 65 11.24 -0.61 -3.00
C LYS A 65 10.07 -0.62 -4.00
N GLY A 66 8.86 -0.36 -3.52
CA GLY A 66 7.68 -0.29 -4.37
C GLY A 66 6.44 0.24 -3.68
N VAL A 67 5.48 0.66 -4.50
CA VAL A 67 4.24 1.31 -4.08
C VAL A 67 3.05 0.66 -4.78
N GLY A 68 2.03 0.27 -4.00
CA GLY A 68 0.73 -0.19 -4.51
C GLY A 68 -0.35 0.86 -4.31
N VAL A 69 -1.01 1.26 -5.40
CA VAL A 69 -2.00 2.34 -5.43
C VAL A 69 -3.35 1.79 -5.89
N VAL A 70 -4.27 1.57 -4.98
CA VAL A 70 -5.61 1.06 -5.29
C VAL A 70 -6.61 2.21 -5.18
N ALA A 71 -7.26 2.58 -6.29
CA ALA A 71 -8.25 3.68 -6.32
C ALA A 71 -7.80 4.96 -5.59
N GLY A 72 -6.57 5.39 -5.85
CA GLY A 72 -5.99 6.66 -5.36
C GLY A 72 -5.84 7.71 -6.46
N GLY A 73 -5.01 8.72 -6.22
CA GLY A 73 -4.72 9.76 -7.20
C GLY A 73 -3.29 10.29 -7.09
N PRO A 74 -2.91 11.33 -7.85
CA PRO A 74 -1.53 11.78 -7.95
C PRO A 74 -1.01 12.37 -6.64
N TYR A 75 0.31 12.44 -6.52
CA TYR A 75 0.99 13.13 -5.42
C TYR A 75 0.50 14.58 -5.29
N TRP A 76 0.20 15.02 -4.06
CA TRP A 76 -0.23 16.39 -3.75
C TRP A 76 -1.50 16.85 -4.49
N CYS A 77 -2.40 15.92 -4.87
CA CYS A 77 -3.59 16.23 -5.65
C CYS A 77 -4.51 17.30 -5.02
N ALA A 78 -4.69 17.29 -3.70
CA ALA A 78 -5.54 18.29 -3.03
C ALA A 78 -4.93 19.70 -3.01
N GLU A 79 -3.67 19.86 -3.44
CA GLU A 79 -2.93 21.12 -3.55
C GLU A 79 -2.94 21.96 -2.26
N ALA A 80 -3.09 21.28 -1.12
CA ALA A 80 -3.21 21.95 0.16
C ALA A 80 -1.91 22.66 0.52
N ASN A 81 -2.03 23.90 0.99
CA ASN A 81 -0.93 24.75 1.39
C ASN A 81 -1.38 25.83 2.39
N PHE A 82 -0.41 26.52 2.99
CA PHE A 82 -0.66 27.52 4.04
C PHE A 82 -1.63 28.65 3.60
N TRP A 83 -1.67 29.01 2.32
CA TRP A 83 -2.56 30.06 1.83
C TRP A 83 -4.04 29.69 1.87
N ASP A 84 -4.39 28.40 2.04
CA ASP A 84 -5.78 27.98 2.17
C ASP A 84 -6.49 28.59 3.39
N VAL A 85 -5.75 29.19 4.34
CA VAL A 85 -6.28 30.01 5.44
C VAL A 85 -7.23 31.11 4.94
N ILE A 86 -7.00 31.67 3.76
CA ILE A 86 -7.88 32.72 3.17
C ILE A 86 -9.26 32.17 2.80
N THR A 87 -9.37 30.87 2.56
CA THR A 87 -10.63 30.16 2.28
C THR A 87 -11.21 29.49 3.53
N GLY A 88 -10.62 29.73 4.71
CA GLY A 88 -10.95 29.00 5.94
C GLY A 88 -10.66 27.51 5.83
N TYR A 89 -9.63 27.12 5.07
CA TYR A 89 -9.20 25.74 4.81
C TYR A 89 -10.20 24.85 4.05
N TRP A 90 -11.22 25.44 3.40
CA TRP A 90 -12.17 24.70 2.57
C TRP A 90 -11.63 24.34 1.17
N GLY A 91 -10.64 25.09 0.66
CA GLY A 91 -10.04 24.87 -0.66
C GLY A 91 -9.57 23.43 -0.90
N PRO A 92 -8.73 22.84 -0.02
CA PRO A 92 -8.25 21.47 -0.16
C PRO A 92 -9.37 20.44 -0.16
N ILE A 93 -10.38 20.61 0.71
CA ILE A 93 -11.53 19.71 0.77
C ILE A 93 -12.31 19.74 -0.54
N TRP A 94 -12.49 20.93 -1.13
CA TRP A 94 -13.17 21.08 -2.41
C TRP A 94 -12.39 20.42 -3.56
N ARG A 95 -11.06 20.62 -3.63
CA ARG A 95 -10.21 19.98 -4.64
C ARG A 95 -10.16 18.46 -4.46
N ALA A 96 -10.01 17.99 -3.22
CA ALA A 96 -10.03 16.58 -2.86
C ALA A 96 -11.33 15.91 -3.29
N THR A 97 -12.48 16.40 -2.84
CA THR A 97 -13.79 15.77 -3.11
C THR A 97 -14.30 15.95 -4.54
N ARG A 98 -13.79 16.95 -5.28
CA ARG A 98 -14.11 17.18 -6.68
C ARG A 98 -12.97 16.74 -7.58
N GLN A 99 -12.01 17.61 -7.86
CA GLN A 99 -10.97 17.39 -8.87
C GLN A 99 -10.27 16.03 -8.71
N CYS A 100 -9.91 15.66 -7.49
CA CYS A 100 -9.17 14.43 -7.19
C CYS A 100 -10.01 13.16 -7.04
N MET A 101 -11.34 13.27 -6.93
CA MET A 101 -12.23 12.13 -6.72
C MET A 101 -13.25 11.95 -7.84
N LYS A 102 -13.80 13.03 -8.38
CA LYS A 102 -14.91 13.00 -9.35
C LYS A 102 -14.71 13.95 -10.54
N GLY A 103 -13.61 14.67 -10.58
CA GLY A 103 -13.30 15.64 -11.62
C GLY A 103 -12.92 14.97 -12.95
N PRO A 104 -13.11 15.68 -14.08
CA PRO A 104 -12.54 15.26 -15.35
C PRO A 104 -11.01 15.34 -15.32
N ALA A 105 -10.34 14.61 -16.22
CA ALA A 105 -8.88 14.65 -16.34
C ALA A 105 -8.32 16.06 -16.62
N SER A 106 -9.11 16.96 -17.23
CA SER A 106 -8.72 18.36 -17.46
C SER A 106 -8.47 19.16 -16.19
N ASP A 107 -9.02 18.72 -15.06
CA ASP A 107 -8.84 19.38 -13.76
C ASP A 107 -7.53 18.95 -13.08
N LEU A 108 -6.86 17.91 -13.59
CA LEU A 108 -5.65 17.33 -13.01
C LEU A 108 -4.42 17.71 -13.84
N ASN A 109 -3.62 18.63 -13.32
CA ASN A 109 -2.43 19.12 -14.02
C ASN A 109 -1.18 18.36 -13.57
N ILE A 110 -0.80 17.31 -14.32
CA ILE A 110 0.37 16.48 -13.99
C ILE A 110 1.65 17.30 -13.88
N LYS A 111 1.85 18.26 -14.79
CA LYS A 111 3.04 19.12 -14.75
C LYS A 111 3.08 19.95 -13.47
N HIS A 112 1.92 20.38 -12.96
CA HIS A 112 1.85 21.09 -11.69
C HIS A 112 2.26 20.19 -10.52
N PHE A 113 1.75 18.95 -10.47
CA PHE A 113 2.09 17.97 -9.43
C PHE A 113 3.57 17.57 -9.47
N THR A 114 4.14 17.33 -10.66
CA THR A 114 5.57 17.00 -10.79
C THR A 114 6.46 18.18 -10.43
N ASN A 115 6.11 19.41 -10.85
CA ASN A 115 6.87 20.60 -10.46
C ASN A 115 6.89 20.79 -8.93
N GLN A 116 5.78 20.50 -8.24
CA GLN A 116 5.73 20.59 -6.78
C GLN A 116 6.60 19.52 -6.13
N ALA A 117 6.55 18.28 -6.62
CA ALA A 117 7.45 17.23 -6.13
C ALA A 117 8.92 17.61 -6.37
N ASP A 118 9.26 18.12 -7.56
CA ASP A 118 10.62 18.56 -7.90
C ASP A 118 11.11 19.69 -6.99
N ALA A 119 10.24 20.65 -6.67
CA ALA A 119 10.54 21.73 -5.74
C ALA A 119 10.82 21.19 -4.33
N LYS A 120 9.98 20.28 -3.83
CA LYS A 120 10.15 19.64 -2.52
C LYS A 120 11.41 18.77 -2.45
N ALA A 121 11.75 18.07 -3.52
CA ALA A 121 12.98 17.29 -3.61
C ALA A 121 14.22 18.19 -3.62
N SER A 122 14.17 19.30 -4.37
CA SER A 122 15.24 20.30 -4.42
C SER A 122 15.44 21.01 -3.07
N ALA A 123 14.37 21.17 -2.29
CA ALA A 123 14.42 21.69 -0.93
C ALA A 123 14.88 20.65 0.12
N GLY A 124 15.04 19.38 -0.26
CA GLY A 124 15.39 18.29 0.67
C GLY A 124 14.25 17.83 1.58
N GLU A 125 13.01 18.30 1.34
CA GLU A 125 11.81 17.92 2.10
C GLU A 125 11.37 16.48 1.79
N ILE A 126 11.71 15.98 0.59
CA ILE A 126 11.55 14.60 0.16
C ILE A 126 12.86 14.06 -0.44
N ASP A 127 12.95 12.74 -0.59
CA ASP A 127 14.08 12.11 -1.26
C ASP A 127 14.22 12.52 -2.74
N PRO A 128 15.43 12.42 -3.34
CA PRO A 128 15.63 12.66 -4.76
C PRO A 128 14.70 11.79 -5.62
N LEU A 129 13.98 12.42 -6.55
CA LEU A 129 12.97 11.74 -7.38
C LEU A 129 13.57 10.77 -8.40
N SER A 130 14.88 10.82 -8.63
CA SER A 130 15.61 9.78 -9.38
C SER A 130 15.52 8.41 -8.70
N ASN A 131 15.20 8.34 -7.40
CA ASN A 131 14.96 7.08 -6.70
C ASN A 131 13.66 6.39 -7.18
N LEU A 132 12.67 7.13 -7.66
CA LEU A 132 11.41 6.56 -8.18
C LEU A 132 11.66 5.64 -9.38
N ALA A 133 12.73 5.89 -10.15
CA ALA A 133 13.15 5.02 -11.26
C ALA A 133 13.51 3.58 -10.83
N ARG A 134 13.76 3.35 -9.53
CA ARG A 134 14.05 2.02 -8.96
C ARG A 134 12.81 1.35 -8.36
N GLN A 135 11.74 2.09 -8.14
CA GLN A 135 10.54 1.58 -7.50
C GLN A 135 9.70 0.72 -8.45
N LYS A 136 9.05 -0.29 -7.90
CA LYS A 136 7.98 -1.05 -8.57
C LYS A 136 6.62 -0.48 -8.22
N ILE A 137 5.84 -0.13 -9.23
CA ILE A 137 4.59 0.60 -9.06
C ILE A 137 3.42 -0.24 -9.58
N TYR A 138 2.56 -0.67 -8.66
CA TYR A 138 1.29 -1.27 -9.01
C TYR A 138 0.19 -0.22 -8.89
N LEU A 139 -0.61 -0.04 -9.94
CA LEU A 139 -1.83 0.76 -9.89
C LEU A 139 -3.05 -0.10 -10.19
N PHE A 140 -4.18 0.26 -9.57
CA PHE A 140 -5.46 -0.36 -9.81
C PHE A 140 -6.59 0.66 -9.81
N HIS A 141 -7.50 0.50 -10.76
CA HIS A 141 -8.81 1.15 -10.75
C HIS A 141 -9.88 0.18 -11.24
N GLY A 142 -10.93 -0.01 -10.45
CA GLY A 142 -12.12 -0.74 -10.89
C GLY A 142 -12.98 0.18 -11.75
N TYR A 143 -13.39 -0.25 -12.95
CA TYR A 143 -14.15 0.65 -13.83
C TYR A 143 -15.53 1.04 -13.28
N ASN A 144 -16.01 0.40 -12.21
CA ASN A 144 -17.26 0.74 -11.52
C ASN A 144 -17.04 1.59 -10.25
N ASP A 145 -15.84 2.11 -10.03
CA ASP A 145 -15.52 2.98 -8.91
C ASP A 145 -16.25 4.34 -9.04
N ALA A 146 -17.24 4.55 -8.17
CA ALA A 146 -18.08 5.74 -8.11
C ALA A 146 -17.62 6.77 -7.06
N VAL A 147 -16.49 6.51 -6.41
CA VAL A 147 -15.95 7.36 -5.33
C VAL A 147 -14.70 8.07 -5.80
N VAL A 148 -13.76 7.34 -6.42
CA VAL A 148 -12.54 7.86 -7.04
C VAL A 148 -12.54 7.47 -8.51
N TYR A 149 -12.95 8.41 -9.35
CA TYR A 149 -13.10 8.22 -10.79
C TYR A 149 -11.74 8.01 -11.45
N LYS A 150 -11.79 7.28 -12.58
CA LYS A 150 -10.64 6.86 -13.38
C LYS A 150 -9.59 7.95 -13.65
N ALA A 151 -10.02 9.20 -13.79
CA ALA A 151 -9.13 10.33 -14.04
C ALA A 151 -8.03 10.46 -12.98
N ALA A 152 -8.34 10.20 -11.70
CA ALA A 152 -7.36 10.33 -10.63
C ALA A 152 -6.30 9.20 -10.63
N PRO A 153 -6.64 7.91 -10.71
CA PRO A 153 -5.65 6.85 -10.89
C PRO A 153 -4.87 6.97 -12.21
N ASP A 154 -5.48 7.46 -13.29
CA ASP A 154 -4.78 7.76 -14.53
C ASP A 154 -3.71 8.83 -14.32
N ALA A 155 -4.04 9.91 -13.61
CA ALA A 155 -3.10 10.95 -13.24
C ALA A 155 -1.97 10.44 -12.31
N ALA A 156 -2.27 9.52 -11.40
CA ALA A 156 -1.24 8.84 -10.60
C ALA A 156 -0.28 8.01 -11.46
N ALA A 157 -0.80 7.31 -12.47
CA ALA A 157 0.03 6.56 -13.41
C ALA A 157 0.91 7.50 -14.25
N GLU A 158 0.40 8.66 -14.67
CA GLU A 158 1.16 9.67 -15.40
C GLU A 158 2.27 10.30 -14.54
N PHE A 159 1.99 10.59 -13.26
CA PHE A 159 2.99 11.06 -12.30
C PHE A 159 4.18 10.08 -12.21
N TYR A 160 3.93 8.78 -12.02
CA TYR A 160 5.03 7.81 -11.98
C TYR A 160 5.72 7.63 -13.33
N ARG A 161 4.98 7.61 -14.44
CA ARG A 161 5.58 7.51 -15.79
C ARG A 161 6.53 8.65 -16.09
N HIS A 162 6.23 9.86 -15.61
CA HIS A 162 7.13 11.02 -15.74
C HIS A 162 8.53 10.72 -15.17
N TYR A 163 8.62 10.15 -13.97
CA TYR A 163 9.90 9.85 -13.31
C TYR A 163 10.54 8.53 -13.73
N LEU A 164 9.75 7.55 -14.18
CA LEU A 164 10.27 6.30 -14.74
C LEU A 164 10.93 6.53 -16.12
N GLY A 165 10.34 7.40 -16.94
CA GLY A 165 10.69 7.56 -18.35
C GLY A 165 10.51 6.26 -19.15
N ASP A 166 10.86 6.32 -20.44
CA ASP A 166 10.68 5.18 -21.35
C ASP A 166 11.55 3.98 -20.96
N GLY A 167 12.76 4.23 -20.46
CA GLY A 167 13.73 3.20 -20.11
C GLY A 167 13.35 2.35 -18.90
N LYS A 168 12.47 2.85 -18.01
CA LYS A 168 11.99 2.12 -16.82
C LYS A 168 10.48 1.94 -16.80
N ARG A 169 9.79 2.13 -17.92
CA ARG A 169 8.32 1.97 -18.02
C ARG A 169 7.82 0.61 -17.50
N GLY A 170 8.62 -0.45 -17.64
CA GLY A 170 8.30 -1.80 -17.16
C GLY A 170 8.27 -1.96 -15.64
N ASN A 171 8.68 -0.94 -14.88
CA ASN A 171 8.49 -0.91 -13.43
C ASN A 171 7.05 -0.61 -13.01
N LEU A 172 6.16 -0.25 -13.95
CA LEU A 172 4.77 0.08 -13.65
C LEU A 172 3.83 -0.93 -14.30
N PHE A 173 2.91 -1.46 -13.51
CA PHE A 173 1.75 -2.21 -14.00
C PHE A 173 0.46 -1.52 -13.56
N TYR A 174 -0.51 -1.38 -14.49
CA TYR A 174 -1.78 -0.70 -14.22
C TYR A 174 -2.96 -1.55 -14.66
N GLN A 175 -3.74 -2.01 -13.68
CA GLN A 175 -4.94 -2.83 -13.88
C GLN A 175 -6.20 -1.97 -13.87
N THR A 176 -6.99 -2.04 -14.94
CA THR A 176 -8.17 -1.19 -15.18
C THR A 176 -9.42 -1.94 -15.63
N VAL A 177 -9.36 -3.26 -15.82
CA VAL A 177 -10.44 -4.01 -16.50
C VAL A 177 -11.35 -4.78 -15.55
N LEU A 178 -11.12 -4.73 -14.24
CA LEU A 178 -12.06 -5.31 -13.29
C LEU A 178 -13.26 -4.38 -13.09
N GLY A 179 -14.47 -4.94 -13.13
CA GLY A 179 -15.72 -4.22 -12.86
C GLY A 179 -15.97 -3.97 -11.38
N ALA A 180 -14.89 -3.75 -10.64
CA ALA A 180 -14.95 -3.47 -9.22
C ALA A 180 -15.48 -2.06 -8.97
N GLY A 181 -16.26 -1.89 -7.90
CA GLY A 181 -16.51 -0.58 -7.31
C GLY A 181 -15.34 -0.13 -6.45
N HIS A 182 -15.49 1.01 -5.78
CA HIS A 182 -14.49 1.56 -4.87
C HIS A 182 -14.21 0.58 -3.73
N SER A 183 -13.08 -0.11 -3.79
CA SER A 183 -12.75 -1.15 -2.81
C SER A 183 -11.32 -1.63 -2.94
N PHE A 184 -10.81 -2.19 -1.85
CA PHE A 184 -9.73 -3.17 -1.94
C PHE A 184 -10.34 -4.50 -2.35
N VAL A 185 -9.89 -5.06 -3.47
CA VAL A 185 -10.52 -6.27 -4.04
C VAL A 185 -9.78 -7.53 -3.61
N VAL A 186 -10.54 -8.57 -3.29
CA VAL A 186 -10.03 -9.82 -2.71
C VAL A 186 -10.53 -11.04 -3.47
N THR A 187 -9.96 -12.19 -3.17
CA THR A 187 -10.43 -13.48 -3.69
C THR A 187 -11.87 -13.76 -3.23
N LYS A 188 -12.58 -14.66 -3.93
CA LYS A 188 -13.94 -15.04 -3.52
C LYS A 188 -13.86 -15.90 -2.26
N GLN A 189 -14.43 -15.39 -1.17
CA GLN A 189 -14.50 -16.09 0.11
C GLN A 189 -15.93 -16.54 0.46
N ASN A 190 -16.94 -16.02 -0.26
CA ASN A 190 -18.36 -16.20 0.05
C ASN A 190 -18.73 -15.77 1.48
N ASP A 191 -18.01 -14.78 2.02
CA ASP A 191 -18.25 -14.21 3.34
C ASP A 191 -19.33 -13.11 3.23
N ALA A 192 -20.39 -13.21 4.04
CA ALA A 192 -21.49 -12.26 4.06
C ALA A 192 -21.11 -10.89 4.64
N GLY A 193 -19.96 -10.80 5.32
CA GLY A 193 -19.39 -9.57 5.86
C GLY A 193 -18.59 -8.75 4.85
N LEU A 194 -18.41 -9.26 3.62
CA LEU A 194 -17.74 -8.61 2.49
C LEU A 194 -18.73 -8.29 1.37
N ASN A 195 -18.38 -7.36 0.49
CA ASN A 195 -19.26 -6.92 -0.59
C ASN A 195 -19.05 -7.66 -1.90
N ASP A 196 -20.07 -7.67 -2.75
CA ASP A 196 -19.93 -8.03 -4.16
C ASP A 196 -18.97 -7.09 -4.91
N CYS A 197 -18.41 -7.58 -6.01
CA CYS A 197 -17.33 -6.89 -6.71
C CYS A 197 -17.65 -5.44 -7.10
N SER A 198 -18.85 -5.16 -7.63
CA SER A 198 -19.25 -3.82 -8.11
C SER A 198 -19.66 -2.84 -7.02
N ALA A 199 -19.64 -3.23 -5.75
CA ALA A 199 -20.16 -2.41 -4.67
C ALA A 199 -19.27 -1.19 -4.37
N ASN A 200 -19.89 -0.07 -4.00
CA ASN A 200 -19.24 1.19 -3.61
C ASN A 200 -19.63 1.57 -2.17
N LYS A 201 -19.54 0.63 -1.23
CA LYS A 201 -20.03 0.80 0.15
C LYS A 201 -19.12 0.12 1.17
N GLU A 202 -19.28 0.45 2.45
CA GLU A 202 -18.61 -0.22 3.57
C GLU A 202 -18.83 -1.75 3.52
N PRO A 203 -17.84 -2.58 3.88
CA PRO A 203 -16.52 -2.20 4.41
C PRO A 203 -15.47 -1.81 3.35
N TYR A 204 -15.89 -1.55 2.09
CA TYR A 204 -14.98 -1.27 0.96
C TYR A 204 -13.93 -2.37 0.73
N ILE A 205 -14.31 -3.61 1.02
CA ILE A 205 -13.57 -4.83 0.71
C ILE A 205 -14.49 -5.71 -0.11
N ASN A 206 -14.14 -5.93 -1.38
CA ASN A 206 -15.03 -6.58 -2.34
C ASN A 206 -14.44 -7.89 -2.84
N GLN A 207 -15.23 -8.97 -2.79
CA GLN A 207 -14.82 -10.32 -3.19
C GLN A 207 -14.92 -10.54 -4.71
N CYS A 208 -14.03 -9.90 -5.46
CA CYS A 208 -13.97 -9.96 -6.92
C CYS A 208 -13.40 -11.26 -7.49
N GLY A 209 -12.82 -12.14 -6.66
CA GLY A 209 -12.08 -13.30 -7.18
C GLY A 209 -10.71 -12.91 -7.72
N TYR A 210 -10.14 -11.82 -7.20
CA TYR A 210 -8.88 -11.25 -7.63
C TYR A 210 -7.95 -11.08 -6.42
N ASP A 211 -6.74 -11.63 -6.49
CA ASP A 211 -5.75 -11.59 -5.40
C ASP A 211 -4.90 -10.31 -5.47
N GLN A 212 -5.49 -9.18 -5.08
CA GLN A 212 -4.83 -7.87 -5.20
C GLN A 212 -3.55 -7.77 -4.37
N ALA A 213 -3.60 -8.21 -3.11
CA ALA A 213 -2.42 -8.23 -2.25
C ALA A 213 -1.28 -9.08 -2.84
N GLY A 214 -1.60 -10.28 -3.33
CA GLY A 214 -0.62 -11.15 -3.97
C GLY A 214 -0.01 -10.55 -5.24
N ILE A 215 -0.81 -9.86 -6.06
CA ILE A 215 -0.32 -9.22 -7.28
C ILE A 215 0.53 -7.99 -6.95
N ILE A 216 0.14 -7.16 -5.97
CA ILE A 216 0.94 -6.04 -5.47
C ILE A 216 2.30 -6.54 -5.00
N LEU A 217 2.33 -7.51 -4.07
CA LEU A 217 3.57 -8.02 -3.50
C LEU A 217 4.46 -8.64 -4.57
N GLN A 218 3.89 -9.44 -5.49
CA GLN A 218 4.69 -10.06 -6.54
C GLN A 218 5.18 -9.07 -7.60
N HIS A 219 4.43 -8.01 -7.90
CA HIS A 219 4.94 -6.95 -8.77
C HIS A 219 6.14 -6.23 -8.12
N ILE A 220 6.11 -6.02 -6.81
CA ILE A 220 7.19 -5.34 -6.07
C ILE A 220 8.43 -6.23 -5.91
N TYR A 221 8.24 -7.49 -5.53
CA TYR A 221 9.33 -8.38 -5.09
C TYR A 221 9.70 -9.46 -6.11
N GLY A 222 8.96 -9.59 -7.21
CA GLY A 222 9.04 -10.71 -8.14
C GLY A 222 8.18 -11.89 -7.71
N ARG A 223 8.34 -13.04 -8.35
CA ARG A 223 7.57 -14.24 -8.01
C ARG A 223 7.87 -14.67 -6.58
N LEU A 224 6.81 -14.92 -5.82
CA LEU A 224 6.85 -15.32 -4.42
C LEU A 224 6.48 -16.81 -4.27
N ASN A 225 6.81 -17.39 -3.11
CA ASN A 225 6.29 -18.68 -2.71
C ASN A 225 4.76 -18.62 -2.65
N PRO A 226 4.03 -19.71 -2.98
CA PRO A 226 2.59 -19.75 -2.85
C PRO A 226 2.11 -19.31 -1.47
N LEU A 227 0.99 -18.56 -1.41
CA LEU A 227 0.39 -18.14 -0.14
C LEU A 227 0.01 -19.33 0.75
N ASN A 228 -0.02 -19.10 2.07
CA ASN A 228 -0.58 -20.07 3.01
C ASN A 228 -2.11 -20.14 2.84
N ARG A 229 -2.63 -21.35 2.60
CA ARG A 229 -4.08 -21.63 2.48
C ARG A 229 -4.68 -22.28 3.73
N GLY A 230 -3.84 -22.65 4.70
CA GLY A 230 -4.23 -23.24 5.97
C GLY A 230 -4.23 -22.22 7.10
N GLN A 231 -3.99 -22.71 8.31
CA GLN A 231 -3.80 -21.85 9.47
C GLN A 231 -2.47 -21.09 9.36
N LEU A 232 -2.51 -19.78 9.59
CA LEU A 232 -1.31 -18.94 9.59
C LEU A 232 -0.40 -19.31 10.76
N ALA A 233 0.91 -19.41 10.49
CA ALA A 233 1.92 -19.69 11.51
C ALA A 233 2.35 -18.41 12.26
N GLY A 234 2.30 -17.27 11.58
CA GLY A 234 2.55 -15.95 12.14
C GLY A 234 1.50 -15.48 13.14
N THR A 235 1.82 -14.39 13.83
CA THR A 235 0.95 -13.80 14.85
C THR A 235 0.55 -12.38 14.48
N LEU A 236 -0.73 -12.07 14.65
CA LEU A 236 -1.22 -10.69 14.58
C LEU A 236 -1.04 -10.03 15.95
N LYS A 237 -0.29 -8.93 15.99
CA LYS A 237 0.04 -8.19 17.21
C LYS A 237 -0.54 -6.78 17.14
N SER A 238 -1.22 -6.34 18.19
CA SER A 238 -1.54 -4.92 18.37
C SER A 238 -0.39 -4.18 19.04
N PHE A 239 -0.18 -2.91 18.70
CA PHE A 239 0.77 -2.03 19.36
C PHE A 239 0.16 -0.64 19.60
N ASP A 240 0.74 0.12 20.52
CA ASP A 240 0.31 1.47 20.87
C ASP A 240 0.93 2.50 19.91
N GLN A 241 0.10 3.19 19.12
CA GLN A 241 0.57 4.16 18.14
C GLN A 241 1.09 5.45 18.77
N SER A 242 0.67 5.80 19.99
CA SER A 242 1.09 7.03 20.68
C SER A 242 2.59 7.10 20.95
N LEU A 243 3.27 5.96 20.92
CA LEU A 243 4.72 5.86 20.99
C LEU A 243 5.42 6.41 19.74
N TYR A 244 4.70 6.46 18.60
CA TYR A 244 5.23 6.80 17.28
C TYR A 244 4.71 8.13 16.73
N THR A 245 3.75 8.78 17.42
CA THR A 245 3.18 10.08 17.00
C THR A 245 3.86 11.28 17.63
N ARG A 246 4.82 11.08 18.55
CA ARG A 246 5.46 12.16 19.32
C ARG A 246 6.12 13.21 18.40
N PRO A 247 6.03 14.51 18.74
CA PRO A 247 5.51 15.07 19.99
C PRO A 247 3.97 15.18 20.05
N HIS A 248 3.26 14.80 18.99
CA HIS A 248 1.80 14.86 18.93
C HIS A 248 1.14 13.65 19.59
N THR A 249 -0.09 13.86 20.04
CA THR A 249 -1.01 12.79 20.42
C THR A 249 -1.58 12.10 19.18
N THR A 250 -2.14 10.90 19.34
CA THR A 250 -2.86 10.19 18.29
C THR A 250 -4.07 10.99 17.80
N ASP A 251 -4.82 11.60 18.72
CA ASP A 251 -5.98 12.44 18.40
C ASP A 251 -5.64 13.68 17.56
N GLU A 252 -4.56 14.40 17.89
CA GLU A 252 -4.10 15.56 17.08
C GLU A 252 -3.78 15.17 15.63
N LEU A 253 -3.39 13.92 15.40
CA LEU A 253 -3.08 13.41 14.07
C LEU A 253 -4.24 12.66 13.41
N SER A 254 -5.42 12.56 14.05
CA SER A 254 -6.52 11.69 13.60
C SER A 254 -6.08 10.21 13.43
N LEU A 255 -5.17 9.75 14.28
CA LEU A 255 -4.70 8.37 14.33
C LEU A 255 -5.38 7.59 15.45
N GLY A 256 -5.58 6.29 15.25
CA GLY A 256 -6.08 5.40 16.31
C GLY A 256 -5.04 5.20 17.41
N ASP A 257 -5.47 4.80 18.60
CA ASP A 257 -4.54 4.51 19.70
C ASP A 257 -3.76 3.21 19.45
N LYS A 258 -4.33 2.29 18.67
CA LYS A 258 -3.73 0.99 18.35
C LYS A 258 -3.47 0.83 16.86
N GLY A 259 -2.32 0.28 16.53
CA GLY A 259 -1.99 -0.25 15.21
C GLY A 259 -1.82 -1.76 15.28
N TYR A 260 -1.70 -2.41 14.12
CA TYR A 260 -1.50 -3.86 14.05
C TYR A 260 -0.27 -4.23 13.22
N ALA A 261 0.39 -5.34 13.55
CA ALA A 261 1.44 -5.93 12.76
C ALA A 261 1.27 -7.45 12.70
N PHE A 262 1.17 -8.00 11.49
CA PHE A 262 1.28 -9.44 11.29
C PHE A 262 2.76 -9.80 11.17
N VAL A 263 3.23 -10.72 12.02
CA VAL A 263 4.62 -11.15 12.06
C VAL A 263 4.70 -12.66 11.82
N PRO A 264 5.26 -13.10 10.69
CA PRO A 264 5.53 -14.51 10.41
C PRO A 264 6.41 -15.18 11.47
N GLN A 265 6.25 -16.50 11.63
CA GLN A 265 6.95 -17.27 12.68
C GLN A 265 8.48 -17.25 12.51
N ASP A 266 8.98 -17.27 11.27
CA ASP A 266 10.41 -17.18 10.95
C ASP A 266 11.00 -15.80 11.34
N CYS A 267 10.25 -14.71 11.12
CA CYS A 267 10.62 -13.37 11.57
C CYS A 267 10.71 -13.28 13.09
N GLU A 268 9.78 -13.91 13.83
CA GLU A 268 9.85 -13.98 15.31
C GLU A 268 11.12 -14.67 15.82
N GLN A 269 11.61 -15.65 15.05
CA GLN A 269 12.82 -16.44 15.32
C GLN A 269 14.11 -15.75 14.84
N GLY A 270 14.02 -14.56 14.24
CA GLY A 270 15.17 -13.75 13.84
C GLY A 270 15.66 -13.98 12.40
N ALA A 271 14.90 -14.69 11.57
CA ALA A 271 15.20 -14.81 10.14
C ALA A 271 15.18 -13.42 9.46
N PRO A 272 15.94 -13.22 8.36
CA PRO A 272 15.84 -12.01 7.56
C PRO A 272 14.42 -11.82 7.00
N CYS A 273 13.85 -10.64 7.21
CA CYS A 273 12.50 -10.30 6.80
C CYS A 273 12.43 -8.98 6.03
N ARG A 274 11.24 -8.68 5.51
CA ARG A 274 10.92 -7.41 4.83
C ARG A 274 9.66 -6.84 5.46
N VAL A 275 9.45 -5.53 5.34
CA VAL A 275 8.23 -4.89 5.86
C VAL A 275 7.38 -4.36 4.71
N HIS A 276 6.10 -4.72 4.68
CA HIS A 276 5.11 -4.07 3.82
C HIS A 276 4.14 -3.28 4.69
N VAL A 277 3.96 -1.99 4.40
CA VAL A 277 2.98 -1.13 5.06
C VAL A 277 1.68 -1.17 4.26
N ALA A 278 0.60 -1.68 4.85
CA ALA A 278 -0.72 -1.76 4.23
C ALA A 278 -1.66 -0.72 4.85
N LEU A 279 -2.01 0.30 4.06
CA LEU A 279 -2.80 1.45 4.48
C LEU A 279 -4.26 1.28 4.03
N HIS A 280 -5.16 1.17 5.01
CA HIS A 280 -6.59 1.12 4.75
C HIS A 280 -7.14 2.45 4.22
N GLY A 281 -8.34 2.45 3.66
CA GLY A 281 -9.00 3.65 3.16
C GLY A 281 -9.84 4.37 4.21
N CYS A 282 -10.54 5.42 3.79
CA CYS A 282 -11.57 6.05 4.62
C CYS A 282 -12.63 5.01 5.02
N LYS A 283 -13.13 5.08 6.25
CA LYS A 283 -14.16 4.19 6.81
C LYS A 283 -13.74 2.72 6.87
N GLN A 284 -12.44 2.48 6.92
CA GLN A 284 -11.85 1.14 7.01
C GLN A 284 -10.91 0.97 8.22
N ASP A 285 -10.91 1.94 9.13
CA ASP A 285 -10.25 1.77 10.42
C ASP A 285 -10.98 0.72 11.27
N VAL A 286 -10.26 0.19 12.25
CA VAL A 286 -10.76 -0.90 13.10
C VAL A 286 -12.02 -0.54 13.89
N ASP A 287 -12.24 0.74 14.24
CA ASP A 287 -13.42 1.13 15.00
C ASP A 287 -14.68 1.14 14.11
N GLN A 288 -14.53 1.41 12.81
CA GLN A 288 -15.65 1.42 11.86
C GLN A 288 -15.99 0.04 11.29
N ILE A 289 -15.01 -0.80 10.95
CA ILE A 289 -15.27 -2.09 10.28
C ILE A 289 -14.74 -3.32 11.03
N GLY A 290 -14.24 -3.15 12.26
CA GLY A 290 -13.49 -4.20 12.94
C GLY A 290 -12.16 -4.50 12.23
N PRO A 291 -11.51 -5.63 12.52
CA PRO A 291 -10.21 -5.98 11.92
C PRO A 291 -10.32 -6.41 10.44
N LYS A 292 -11.45 -6.13 9.75
CA LYS A 292 -11.71 -6.67 8.41
C LYS A 292 -10.63 -6.35 7.39
N PHE A 293 -10.07 -5.13 7.37
CA PHE A 293 -8.97 -4.82 6.45
C PHE A 293 -7.70 -5.62 6.81
N VAL A 294 -7.41 -5.77 8.10
CA VAL A 294 -6.26 -6.54 8.60
C VAL A 294 -6.40 -8.03 8.25
N ASP A 295 -7.58 -8.60 8.41
CA ASP A 295 -7.84 -10.02 8.24
C ASP A 295 -8.08 -10.41 6.77
N TYR A 296 -8.81 -9.58 6.02
CA TYR A 296 -9.34 -9.96 4.70
C TYR A 296 -8.65 -9.31 3.51
N ALA A 297 -7.80 -8.29 3.69
CA ALA A 297 -7.06 -7.72 2.55
C ALA A 297 -6.10 -8.73 1.88
N GLY A 298 -5.83 -9.88 2.51
CA GLY A 298 -5.13 -11.01 1.90
C GLY A 298 -3.61 -10.98 2.03
N TYR A 299 -3.03 -9.93 2.61
CA TYR A 299 -1.58 -9.82 2.80
C TYR A 299 -1.00 -10.89 3.73
N ASN A 300 -1.66 -11.19 4.85
CA ASN A 300 -1.10 -12.08 5.89
C ASN A 300 -0.77 -13.48 5.36
N ALA A 301 -1.61 -14.04 4.49
CA ALA A 301 -1.38 -15.35 3.90
C ALA A 301 -0.16 -15.41 2.97
N TRP A 302 0.10 -14.33 2.22
CA TRP A 302 1.32 -14.19 1.43
C TRP A 302 2.54 -13.95 2.31
N ALA A 303 2.36 -13.15 3.36
CA ALA A 303 3.40 -12.78 4.30
C ALA A 303 3.97 -14.00 5.04
N ASP A 304 3.09 -14.92 5.43
CA ASP A 304 3.40 -16.11 6.23
C ASP A 304 4.35 -17.10 5.53
N THR A 305 4.43 -17.08 4.19
CA THR A 305 5.31 -17.98 3.41
C THR A 305 6.48 -17.25 2.72
N ASN A 306 6.62 -15.94 2.94
CA ASN A 306 7.58 -15.11 2.21
C ASN A 306 8.34 -14.09 3.09
N SER A 307 8.30 -14.27 4.42
CA SER A 307 9.05 -13.49 5.41
C SER A 307 8.75 -11.98 5.33
N PHE A 308 7.47 -11.63 5.16
CA PHE A 308 7.00 -10.25 5.23
C PHE A 308 6.35 -9.96 6.59
N ILE A 309 6.79 -8.91 7.26
CA ILE A 309 6.01 -8.29 8.32
C ILE A 309 5.04 -7.33 7.64
N ILE A 310 3.74 -7.46 7.94
CA ILE A 310 2.73 -6.53 7.43
C ILE A 310 2.36 -5.56 8.53
N LEU A 311 2.69 -4.29 8.33
CA LEU A 311 2.33 -3.19 9.24
C LEU A 311 1.00 -2.58 8.79
N TYR A 312 0.06 -2.48 9.71
CA TYR A 312 -1.27 -1.89 9.53
C TYR A 312 -1.48 -0.73 10.51
N PRO A 313 -0.92 0.46 10.20
CA PRO A 313 -1.24 1.67 10.94
C PRO A 313 -2.74 1.96 10.84
N GLN A 314 -3.33 2.55 11.89
CA GLN A 314 -4.76 2.88 11.94
C GLN A 314 -4.97 4.39 12.05
N THR A 315 -5.85 4.94 11.23
CA THR A 315 -6.44 6.26 11.46
C THR A 315 -7.62 6.14 12.44
N LYS A 316 -8.22 7.27 12.79
CA LYS A 316 -9.41 7.37 13.64
C LYS A 316 -10.30 8.51 13.14
N PRO A 317 -11.63 8.38 13.22
CA PRO A 317 -12.54 9.47 12.87
C PRO A 317 -12.43 10.63 13.85
N HIS A 318 -12.47 11.86 13.32
CA HIS A 318 -12.47 13.07 14.12
C HIS A 318 -13.46 14.10 13.57
N SER A 319 -14.44 14.53 14.36
CA SER A 319 -15.56 15.34 13.85
C SER A 319 -15.34 16.86 13.91
N PHE A 320 -14.30 17.34 14.60
CA PHE A 320 -14.15 18.77 14.88
C PHE A 320 -12.82 19.39 14.43
N ARG A 321 -11.70 19.04 15.07
CA ARG A 321 -10.35 19.50 14.71
C ARG A 321 -9.27 18.46 15.04
N PRO A 322 -8.63 17.84 14.04
CA PRO A 322 -8.88 18.01 12.61
C PRO A 322 -10.25 17.49 12.16
N THR A 323 -10.82 17.99 11.06
CA THR A 323 -12.08 17.45 10.52
C THR A 323 -11.76 16.28 9.58
N ASN A 324 -12.03 15.07 10.06
CA ASN A 324 -11.84 13.81 9.34
C ASN A 324 -12.86 12.76 9.84
N PRO A 325 -14.18 12.96 9.61
CA PRO A 325 -15.22 12.10 10.19
C PRO A 325 -15.19 10.67 9.65
N ASP A 326 -14.53 10.45 8.51
CA ASP A 326 -14.46 9.19 7.79
C ASP A 326 -13.11 8.47 8.01
N ALA A 327 -12.33 8.88 9.01
CA ALA A 327 -11.04 8.27 9.35
C ALA A 327 -10.10 8.10 8.13
N CYS A 328 -10.05 9.08 7.23
CA CYS A 328 -9.14 9.03 6.09
C CYS A 328 -7.70 9.29 6.52
N TRP A 329 -6.72 8.85 5.75
CA TRP A 329 -5.34 9.35 5.86
C TRP A 329 -5.26 10.83 5.45
N ASP A 330 -4.26 11.55 5.94
CA ASP A 330 -4.06 12.95 5.61
C ASP A 330 -3.49 13.12 4.19
N TRP A 331 -4.39 13.34 3.24
CA TRP A 331 -4.07 13.65 1.84
C TRP A 331 -4.66 14.98 1.37
N TRP A 332 -5.22 15.78 2.29
CA TRP A 332 -5.70 17.14 2.02
C TRP A 332 -5.29 18.16 3.08
N SER A 333 -4.25 17.84 3.85
CA SER A 333 -3.70 18.66 4.93
C SER A 333 -4.73 19.04 5.99
N TYR A 334 -5.48 18.08 6.49
CA TYR A 334 -6.42 18.35 7.57
C TYR A 334 -5.74 18.50 8.93
N VAL A 335 -4.54 17.93 9.11
CA VAL A 335 -3.86 17.91 10.41
C VAL A 335 -3.31 19.28 10.78
N ASN A 336 -2.52 19.89 9.89
CA ASN A 336 -1.78 21.12 10.16
C ASN A 336 -2.01 22.24 9.13
N HIS A 337 -2.76 21.96 8.05
CA HIS A 337 -3.10 22.93 7.00
C HIS A 337 -1.89 23.56 6.29
N THR A 338 -0.78 22.84 6.24
CA THR A 338 0.43 23.17 5.51
C THR A 338 0.70 22.18 4.38
N ASP A 339 1.57 22.50 3.42
CA ASP A 339 1.86 21.62 2.28
C ASP A 339 2.89 20.51 2.60
N ASP A 340 3.25 20.35 3.87
CA ASP A 340 4.20 19.37 4.36
C ASP A 340 3.58 17.99 4.64
N TYR A 341 2.25 17.86 4.58
CA TYR A 341 1.53 16.58 4.69
C TYR A 341 1.99 15.52 3.67
N VAL A 342 2.67 15.95 2.59
CA VAL A 342 3.26 15.12 1.54
C VAL A 342 4.79 14.94 1.64
N THR A 343 5.43 15.46 2.70
CA THR A 343 6.88 15.48 2.88
C THR A 343 7.34 14.57 4.02
N LYS A 344 8.64 14.45 4.23
CA LYS A 344 9.21 13.74 5.39
C LYS A 344 8.82 14.37 6.73
N SER A 345 8.42 15.65 6.77
CA SER A 345 7.98 16.31 8.00
C SER A 345 6.49 16.15 8.29
N GLY A 346 5.70 15.71 7.30
CA GLY A 346 4.26 15.49 7.42
C GLY A 346 3.92 14.61 8.64
N PRO A 347 3.02 15.03 9.54
CA PRO A 347 2.84 14.34 10.82
C PRO A 347 2.48 12.85 10.73
N GLN A 348 1.55 12.47 9.85
CA GLN A 348 1.22 11.06 9.64
C GLN A 348 2.33 10.29 8.91
N ILE A 349 3.03 10.92 7.95
CA ILE A 349 4.20 10.32 7.29
C ILE A 349 5.30 10.02 8.30
N LYS A 350 5.57 10.94 9.23
CA LYS A 350 6.52 10.72 10.33
C LYS A 350 6.10 9.57 11.24
N ALA A 351 4.81 9.48 11.58
CA ALA A 351 4.31 8.40 12.41
C ALA A 351 4.48 7.02 11.74
N ILE A 352 4.10 6.89 10.47
CA ILE A 352 4.32 5.66 9.68
C ILE A 352 5.82 5.33 9.60
N LYS A 353 6.67 6.34 9.34
CA LYS A 353 8.12 6.16 9.27
C LYS A 353 8.70 5.67 10.60
N ALA A 354 8.25 6.23 11.73
CA ALA A 354 8.70 5.83 13.05
C ALA A 354 8.29 4.38 13.40
N MET A 355 7.08 3.96 12.98
CA MET A 355 6.65 2.55 13.11
C MET A 355 7.51 1.62 12.26
N LEU A 356 7.81 2.03 11.01
CA LEU A 356 8.69 1.29 10.11
C LEU A 356 10.13 1.18 10.66
N ASP A 357 10.66 2.27 11.22
CA ASP A 357 11.97 2.29 11.88
C ASP A 357 12.03 1.36 13.08
N ALA A 358 10.97 1.33 13.89
CA ALA A 358 10.88 0.44 15.03
C ALA A 358 10.92 -1.04 14.61
N LEU A 359 10.17 -1.41 13.56
CA LEU A 359 10.16 -2.78 13.04
C LEU A 359 11.50 -3.20 12.43
N THR A 360 12.20 -2.28 11.77
CA THR A 360 13.47 -2.55 11.06
C THR A 360 14.70 -2.35 11.94
N GLY A 361 14.55 -1.75 13.12
CA GLY A 361 15.66 -1.33 13.96
C GLY A 361 16.55 -0.27 13.31
N GLY A 362 16.07 0.41 12.26
CA GLY A 362 16.87 1.32 11.44
C GLY A 362 17.98 0.63 10.63
N ASN A 363 17.94 -0.69 10.48
CA ASN A 363 18.98 -1.44 9.78
C ASN A 363 18.93 -1.16 8.27
N ALA A 364 19.93 -0.40 7.78
CA ALA A 364 20.04 0.01 6.38
C ALA A 364 20.49 -1.11 5.43
N THR A 365 21.05 -2.20 5.95
CA THR A 365 21.74 -3.22 5.15
C THR A 365 20.86 -4.43 4.83
N PRO A 366 20.55 -4.70 3.55
CA PRO A 366 20.47 -6.08 3.09
C PRO A 366 21.83 -6.72 3.37
N ASN A 367 21.88 -7.91 3.96
CA ASN A 367 23.09 -8.72 3.92
C ASN A 367 23.37 -9.00 2.44
N ALA A 368 24.25 -8.21 1.84
CA ALA A 368 24.83 -8.53 0.55
C ALA A 368 25.61 -9.83 0.76
N THR A 369 25.02 -10.96 0.36
CA THR A 369 25.82 -12.15 0.09
C THR A 369 26.87 -11.72 -0.91
N LEU A 370 28.13 -11.71 -0.47
CA LEU A 370 29.28 -11.51 -1.33
C LEU A 370 29.19 -12.59 -2.42
N VAL A 371 28.75 -12.18 -3.60
CA VAL A 371 28.89 -13.00 -4.81
C VAL A 371 30.38 -13.09 -5.06
N SER A 372 30.89 -14.31 -5.07
CA SER A 372 32.24 -14.62 -5.53
C SER A 372 32.45 -13.96 -6.89
N GLU A 373 33.45 -13.07 -7.00
CA GLU A 373 33.83 -12.33 -8.22
C GLU A 373 34.24 -13.23 -9.41
N ASN A 374 34.15 -14.55 -9.25
CA ASN A 374 34.56 -15.54 -10.23
C ASN A 374 33.43 -16.13 -11.09
N ASP A 375 32.16 -15.72 -10.89
CA ASP A 375 31.07 -16.17 -11.78
C ASP A 375 30.78 -15.11 -12.85
N GLN A 376 31.22 -15.36 -14.08
CA GLN A 376 31.03 -14.48 -15.23
C GLN A 376 29.67 -14.70 -15.93
N SER A 377 28.79 -15.53 -15.36
CA SER A 377 27.50 -15.88 -15.94
C SER A 377 26.40 -15.98 -14.88
N VAL A 378 25.15 -15.76 -15.30
CA VAL A 378 23.96 -15.96 -14.47
C VAL A 378 23.07 -17.03 -15.08
N SER A 379 22.36 -17.76 -14.23
CA SER A 379 21.43 -18.81 -14.67
C SER A 379 20.17 -18.22 -15.33
N ALA A 380 19.46 -19.06 -16.10
CA ALA A 380 18.16 -18.70 -16.64
C ALA A 380 17.17 -18.38 -15.50
N PRO A 381 16.41 -17.28 -15.59
CA PRO A 381 15.30 -17.04 -14.67
C PRO A 381 14.30 -18.19 -14.68
N GLN A 382 13.88 -18.62 -13.49
CA GLN A 382 12.91 -19.70 -13.34
C GLN A 382 11.54 -19.17 -12.93
N GLY A 383 10.51 -19.94 -13.25
CA GLY A 383 9.14 -19.62 -12.85
C GLY A 383 8.65 -18.31 -13.46
N LEU A 384 8.99 -18.00 -14.71
CA LEU A 384 8.33 -16.89 -15.41
C LEU A 384 6.82 -17.17 -15.49
N THR A 385 6.00 -16.22 -15.07
CA THR A 385 4.54 -16.29 -15.19
C THR A 385 3.95 -14.92 -15.46
N ALA A 386 2.82 -14.88 -16.17
CA ALA A 386 1.94 -13.73 -16.20
C ALA A 386 0.93 -13.87 -15.04
N ASN A 387 1.03 -13.05 -14.01
CA ASN A 387 0.14 -13.16 -12.84
C ASN A 387 -1.07 -12.21 -12.90
N ASP A 388 -1.07 -11.25 -13.84
CA ASP A 388 -2.24 -10.44 -14.16
C ASP A 388 -2.18 -9.86 -15.58
N ALA A 389 -3.33 -9.46 -16.11
CA ALA A 389 -3.48 -8.80 -17.40
C ALA A 389 -4.60 -7.77 -17.38
N SER A 390 -4.35 -6.60 -17.96
CA SER A 390 -5.39 -5.65 -18.35
C SER A 390 -5.77 -5.89 -19.83
N ASP A 391 -6.53 -4.98 -20.42
CA ASP A 391 -6.81 -4.97 -21.86
C ASP A 391 -5.59 -4.60 -22.71
N SER A 392 -4.60 -3.95 -22.10
CA SER A 392 -3.50 -3.29 -22.80
C SER A 392 -2.14 -3.51 -22.13
N SER A 393 -2.09 -4.34 -21.10
CA SER A 393 -0.86 -4.69 -20.40
C SER A 393 -0.89 -6.08 -19.77
N VAL A 394 0.29 -6.65 -19.55
CA VAL A 394 0.48 -7.91 -18.82
C VAL A 394 1.54 -7.71 -17.74
N ASN A 395 1.27 -8.21 -16.53
CA ASN A 395 2.24 -8.23 -15.44
C ASN A 395 2.98 -9.56 -15.43
N LEU A 396 4.30 -9.50 -15.62
CA LEU A 396 5.20 -10.65 -15.59
C LEU A 396 5.98 -10.67 -14.28
N VAL A 397 6.13 -11.85 -13.70
CA VAL A 397 6.94 -12.08 -12.50
C VAL A 397 7.73 -13.38 -12.63
N TRP A 398 8.94 -13.41 -12.07
CA TRP A 398 9.82 -14.58 -12.02
C TRP A 398 10.61 -14.60 -10.71
N PHE A 399 11.25 -15.73 -10.39
CA PHE A 399 12.10 -15.80 -9.21
C PHE A 399 13.39 -14.99 -9.43
N PRO A 400 13.80 -14.14 -8.47
CA PRO A 400 15.08 -13.42 -8.58
C PRO A 400 16.27 -14.38 -8.73
N VAL A 401 17.17 -14.06 -9.65
CA VAL A 401 18.43 -14.76 -9.88
C VAL A 401 19.53 -14.05 -9.08
N SER A 402 20.24 -14.79 -8.24
CA SER A 402 21.38 -14.26 -7.47
C SER A 402 22.47 -13.74 -8.41
N GLY A 403 23.03 -12.57 -8.09
CA GLY A 403 24.04 -11.90 -8.92
C GLY A 403 23.49 -11.11 -10.12
N ALA A 404 22.25 -11.30 -10.54
CA ALA A 404 21.69 -10.54 -11.66
C ALA A 404 21.61 -9.04 -11.34
N THR A 405 22.14 -8.21 -12.24
CA THR A 405 22.08 -6.74 -12.15
C THR A 405 20.82 -6.18 -12.79
N THR A 406 20.38 -6.77 -13.91
CA THR A 406 19.13 -6.45 -14.60
C THR A 406 18.56 -7.72 -15.24
N TYR A 407 17.36 -7.62 -15.79
CA TYR A 407 16.71 -8.64 -16.58
C TYR A 407 16.30 -8.04 -17.91
N LYS A 408 16.64 -8.72 -18.99
CA LYS A 408 16.19 -8.37 -20.33
C LYS A 408 14.90 -9.11 -20.63
N VAL A 409 13.84 -8.36 -20.93
CA VAL A 409 12.52 -8.92 -21.22
C VAL A 409 12.30 -8.89 -22.72
N GLN A 410 11.95 -10.03 -23.29
CA GLN A 410 11.65 -10.16 -24.70
C GLN A 410 10.20 -10.61 -24.90
N ARG A 411 9.53 -10.02 -25.90
CA ARG A 411 8.17 -10.35 -26.31
C ARG A 411 8.16 -10.80 -27.77
N ALA A 412 7.32 -11.77 -28.07
CA ALA A 412 6.90 -12.11 -29.42
C ALA A 412 5.36 -12.09 -29.54
N GLY A 413 4.85 -11.82 -30.73
CA GLY A 413 3.48 -12.26 -31.07
C GLY A 413 3.42 -13.79 -31.16
N ALA A 414 2.21 -14.36 -31.17
CA ALA A 414 2.00 -15.82 -31.15
C ALA A 414 2.88 -16.62 -32.11
N ASP A 415 3.14 -16.12 -33.32
CA ASP A 415 3.97 -16.80 -34.34
C ASP A 415 5.17 -15.94 -34.82
N ARG A 416 5.61 -14.98 -34.01
CA ARG A 416 6.70 -14.04 -34.40
C ARG A 416 7.99 -14.33 -33.65
N ALA A 417 9.09 -13.75 -34.16
CA ALA A 417 10.37 -13.73 -33.46
C ALA A 417 10.32 -12.82 -32.21
N PHE A 418 11.12 -13.15 -31.20
CA PHE A 418 11.26 -12.36 -29.98
C PHE A 418 12.00 -11.04 -30.24
N GLN A 419 11.50 -9.97 -29.65
CA GLN A 419 12.11 -8.65 -29.63
C GLN A 419 12.24 -8.18 -28.18
N THR A 420 13.33 -7.47 -27.87
CA THR A 420 13.50 -6.85 -26.55
C THR A 420 12.46 -5.73 -26.37
N VAL A 421 11.72 -5.77 -25.27
CA VAL A 421 10.70 -4.76 -24.92
C VAL A 421 11.09 -3.89 -23.73
N GLY A 422 12.13 -4.29 -23.00
CA GLY A 422 12.72 -3.48 -21.94
C GLY A 422 13.76 -4.24 -21.11
N GLU A 423 14.43 -3.50 -20.23
CA GLU A 423 15.34 -4.02 -19.22
C GLU A 423 15.01 -3.46 -17.83
N VAL A 424 15.12 -4.29 -16.80
CA VAL A 424 14.61 -3.95 -15.46
C VAL A 424 15.46 -4.56 -14.35
N ALA A 425 15.66 -3.85 -13.23
CA ALA A 425 16.51 -4.32 -12.13
C ALA A 425 15.84 -5.33 -11.18
N GLY A 426 14.50 -5.33 -11.10
CA GLY A 426 13.73 -6.24 -10.27
C GLY A 426 13.14 -7.41 -11.06
N ALA A 427 12.72 -8.47 -10.36
CA ALA A 427 12.21 -9.70 -10.97
C ALA A 427 10.74 -9.65 -11.43
N SER A 428 10.32 -8.50 -11.96
CA SER A 428 8.98 -8.24 -12.47
C SER A 428 9.00 -7.23 -13.62
N PHE A 429 8.00 -7.30 -14.50
CA PHE A 429 7.85 -6.36 -15.62
C PHE A 429 6.38 -6.17 -16.01
N GLY A 430 5.91 -4.92 -15.99
CA GLY A 430 4.63 -4.53 -16.55
C GLY A 430 4.77 -4.17 -18.03
N ASP A 431 4.43 -5.10 -18.93
CA ASP A 431 4.49 -4.84 -20.37
C ASP A 431 3.23 -4.14 -20.84
N SER A 432 3.33 -2.84 -21.15
CA SER A 432 2.22 -1.99 -21.59
C SER A 432 2.22 -1.74 -23.11
N GLY A 433 1.09 -1.25 -23.62
CA GLY A 433 0.93 -0.90 -25.04
C GLY A 433 0.55 -2.11 -25.90
N LEU A 434 -0.05 -3.12 -25.29
CA LEU A 434 -0.50 -4.34 -25.94
C LEU A 434 -1.89 -4.15 -26.56
N THR A 435 -2.16 -4.91 -27.62
CA THR A 435 -3.49 -4.98 -28.24
C THR A 435 -4.41 -5.84 -27.37
N PRO A 436 -5.68 -5.43 -27.12
CA PRO A 436 -6.67 -6.26 -26.41
C PRO A 436 -6.93 -7.61 -27.08
N GLN A 437 -7.35 -8.60 -26.27
CA GLN A 437 -7.71 -9.96 -26.71
C GLN A 437 -6.66 -10.63 -27.60
N THR A 438 -5.38 -10.34 -27.36
CA THR A 438 -4.27 -10.81 -28.19
C THR A 438 -3.30 -11.62 -27.34
N ALA A 439 -2.94 -12.81 -27.84
CA ALA A 439 -1.95 -13.67 -27.22
C ALA A 439 -0.53 -13.22 -27.59
N PHE A 440 0.33 -13.14 -26.59
CA PHE A 440 1.75 -12.87 -26.74
C PHE A 440 2.57 -13.90 -25.96
N ARG A 441 3.84 -14.03 -26.34
CA ARG A 441 4.82 -14.86 -25.64
C ARG A 441 5.90 -13.98 -25.04
N TRP A 442 6.36 -14.32 -23.84
CA TRP A 442 7.48 -13.65 -23.20
C TRP A 442 8.52 -14.66 -22.72
N ARG A 443 9.78 -14.22 -22.74
CA ARG A 443 10.89 -14.87 -22.06
C ARG A 443 11.78 -13.81 -21.44
N VAL A 444 12.53 -14.19 -20.42
CA VAL A 444 13.39 -13.27 -19.66
C VAL A 444 14.78 -13.87 -19.53
N SER A 445 15.80 -13.06 -19.76
CA SER A 445 17.20 -13.42 -19.49
C SER A 445 17.71 -12.58 -18.32
N ALA A 446 18.39 -13.21 -17.36
CA ALA A 446 19.15 -12.47 -16.36
C ALA A 446 20.39 -11.85 -17.02
N MET A 447 20.74 -10.65 -16.60
CA MET A 447 21.92 -9.91 -17.05
C MET A 447 22.87 -9.72 -15.87
N LEU A 448 24.16 -9.96 -16.08
CA LEU A 448 25.22 -9.68 -15.12
C LEU A 448 26.23 -8.72 -15.76
N ASN A 449 26.27 -7.47 -15.29
CA ASN A 449 27.20 -6.45 -15.78
C ASN A 449 27.20 -6.27 -17.32
N GLY A 450 26.02 -6.40 -17.94
CA GLY A 450 25.83 -6.30 -19.40
C GLY A 450 25.95 -7.63 -20.16
N THR A 451 26.41 -8.69 -19.51
CA THR A 451 26.45 -10.05 -20.09
C THR A 451 25.11 -10.73 -19.90
N GLU A 452 24.53 -11.24 -20.98
CA GLU A 452 23.26 -11.96 -20.98
C GLU A 452 23.47 -13.45 -20.66
N GLY A 453 22.73 -13.95 -19.66
CA GLY A 453 22.61 -15.39 -19.39
C GLY A 453 21.55 -16.06 -20.28
N PRO A 454 21.35 -17.39 -20.15
CA PRO A 454 20.33 -18.09 -20.92
C PRO A 454 18.92 -17.55 -20.64
N ALA A 455 18.03 -17.62 -21.64
CA ALA A 455 16.64 -17.21 -21.47
C ALA A 455 15.86 -18.24 -20.63
N SER A 456 14.84 -17.76 -19.92
CA SER A 456 13.84 -18.59 -19.25
C SER A 456 13.03 -19.42 -20.25
N GLU A 457 12.29 -20.41 -19.72
CA GLU A 457 11.10 -20.94 -20.41
C GLU A 457 10.15 -19.79 -20.79
N GLU A 458 9.46 -19.93 -21.92
CA GLU A 458 8.50 -18.92 -22.35
C GLU A 458 7.17 -19.03 -21.59
N VAL A 459 6.51 -17.90 -21.39
CA VAL A 459 5.13 -17.82 -20.91
C VAL A 459 4.24 -17.23 -22.00
N ILE A 460 3.05 -17.79 -22.14
CA ILE A 460 2.00 -17.26 -23.02
C ILE A 460 0.92 -16.63 -22.15
N ALA A 461 0.50 -15.42 -22.50
CA ALA A 461 -0.67 -14.78 -21.89
C ALA A 461 -1.44 -13.95 -22.91
N THR A 462 -2.73 -13.78 -22.65
CA THR A 462 -3.66 -13.05 -23.50
C THR A 462 -4.15 -11.82 -22.76
N THR A 463 -4.06 -10.65 -23.38
CA THR A 463 -4.69 -9.44 -22.85
C THR A 463 -6.20 -9.60 -22.79
N ARG A 464 -6.83 -8.95 -21.81
CA ARG A 464 -8.28 -9.03 -21.63
C ARG A 464 -9.02 -8.20 -22.68
N SER A 465 -10.34 -8.35 -22.74
CA SER A 465 -11.19 -7.45 -23.51
C SER A 465 -11.18 -6.06 -22.91
N ARG A 466 -11.34 -5.03 -23.76
CA ARG A 466 -11.60 -3.67 -23.27
C ARG A 466 -12.85 -3.70 -22.38
N PRO A 467 -12.83 -3.06 -21.21
CA PRO A 467 -14.03 -2.92 -20.41
C PRO A 467 -15.07 -2.11 -21.20
N PRO A 468 -16.38 -2.35 -20.97
CA PRO A 468 -17.41 -1.54 -21.59
C PRO A 468 -17.25 -0.06 -21.19
N PRO A 469 -17.66 0.90 -22.05
CA PRO A 469 -17.69 2.30 -21.67
C PRO A 469 -18.50 2.49 -20.39
N CYS A 470 -17.92 3.19 -19.41
CA CYS A 470 -18.55 3.44 -18.14
C CYS A 470 -18.70 4.94 -17.92
N ASN A 471 -19.84 5.48 -18.37
CA ASN A 471 -20.15 6.91 -18.24
C ASN A 471 -20.76 7.26 -16.87
N ASP A 472 -21.31 6.26 -16.17
CA ASP A 472 -21.93 6.41 -14.85
C ASP A 472 -21.37 5.34 -13.90
N PRO A 473 -20.17 5.57 -13.32
CA PRO A 473 -19.54 4.61 -12.43
C PRO A 473 -20.45 4.21 -11.27
N GLY A 474 -20.45 2.92 -10.93
CA GLY A 474 -21.31 2.32 -9.90
C GLY A 474 -22.59 1.68 -10.46
N SER A 475 -22.97 2.00 -11.69
CA SER A 475 -24.10 1.38 -12.40
C SER A 475 -23.67 0.64 -13.68
N CYS A 476 -22.38 0.64 -14.03
CA CYS A 476 -21.91 0.08 -15.28
C CYS A 476 -22.02 -1.45 -15.32
N PRO A 477 -22.40 -2.03 -16.48
CA PRO A 477 -22.49 -3.48 -16.64
C PRO A 477 -21.15 -4.16 -16.35
N VAL A 478 -21.17 -5.15 -15.47
CA VAL A 478 -19.98 -5.98 -15.19
C VAL A 478 -19.99 -7.19 -16.12
N GLY A 479 -19.03 -7.24 -17.05
CA GLY A 479 -18.80 -8.43 -17.86
C GLY A 479 -18.24 -9.59 -17.03
N PRO A 480 -18.43 -10.85 -17.46
CA PRO A 480 -17.77 -11.99 -16.81
C PRO A 480 -16.25 -11.79 -16.83
N ILE A 481 -15.59 -12.06 -15.69
CA ILE A 481 -14.13 -12.04 -15.58
C ILE A 481 -13.61 -13.19 -16.44
N GLY A 482 -13.19 -12.89 -17.68
CA GLY A 482 -12.52 -13.85 -18.54
C GLY A 482 -11.26 -14.37 -17.85
N ARG A 483 -11.14 -15.69 -17.72
CA ARG A 483 -9.95 -16.35 -17.18
C ARG A 483 -8.76 -16.17 -18.10
#